data_AF-A0A329IU14-F1
#
_entry.id   AF-A0A329IU14-F1
#
_cell.length_a   1.000
_cell.length_b   1.000
_cell.length_c   1.000
_cell.angle_alpha   90.00
_cell.angle_beta   90.00
_cell.angle_gamma   90.00
#
_symmetry.space_group_name_H-M   'P 1'
#
loop_
_entity.id
_entity.type
_entity.pdbx_description
1 polymer ?
#
loop_
_entity_poly.entity_id
_entity_poly.type
_entity_poly.pdbx_seq_one_letter_code
_entity_poly.pdbx_strand_id
1 'polypeptide(L)'
;MHDGDLKKGWVHIDARHVSGSHPHGAGDLFSAGTTRIQLSQAAAKVVVKGRRVTIDPERQIQTFEKKIVVNKQKALVRVVVDTKDNSVVTMFPAITGP
;
A
#
# COMPACT_ATOMS: atom_id res chain seq x y z
N MET A 1 -7.84 -8.07 15.52
CA MET A 1 -7.15 -7.36 14.42
C MET A 1 -8.19 -6.52 13.72
N HIS A 2 -8.08 -5.19 13.77
CA HIS A 2 -9.03 -4.31 13.09
C HIS A 2 -8.59 -4.14 11.63
N ASP A 3 -9.50 -4.42 10.70
CA ASP A 3 -9.26 -4.26 9.26
C ASP A 3 -9.15 -2.79 8.82
N GLY A 4 -9.24 -1.85 9.75
CA GLY A 4 -9.17 -0.40 9.49
C GLY A 4 -10.53 0.23 9.21
N ASP A 5 -10.49 1.40 8.61
CA ASP A 5 -11.65 2.21 8.21
C ASP A 5 -11.39 2.84 6.83
N LEU A 6 -12.26 3.75 6.37
CA LEU A 6 -12.08 4.43 5.08
C LEU A 6 -10.88 5.41 5.04
N LYS A 7 -10.18 5.64 6.15
CA LYS A 7 -8.99 6.51 6.22
C LYS A 7 -7.70 5.70 6.28
N LYS A 8 -7.71 4.48 6.82
CA LYS A 8 -6.51 3.65 6.98
C LYS A 8 -6.80 2.15 7.03
N GLY A 9 -5.78 1.34 6.75
CA GLY A 9 -5.85 -0.12 6.86
C GLY A 9 -6.45 -0.78 5.63
N TRP A 10 -6.85 -2.04 5.79
CA TRP A 10 -7.36 -2.87 4.68
C TRP A 10 -8.62 -2.27 4.05
N VAL A 11 -9.58 -1.78 4.83
CA VAL A 11 -10.81 -1.17 4.31
C VAL A 11 -10.51 0.00 3.36
N HIS A 12 -9.58 0.87 3.74
CA HIS A 12 -9.13 1.96 2.88
C HIS A 12 -8.42 1.45 1.62
N ILE A 13 -7.51 0.48 1.75
CA ILE A 13 -6.76 -0.07 0.62
C ILE A 13 -7.69 -0.73 -0.39
N ASP A 14 -8.64 -1.54 0.07
CA ASP A 14 -9.61 -2.18 -0.82
C ASP A 14 -10.42 -1.13 -1.58
N ALA A 15 -11.08 -0.23 -0.83
CA ALA A 15 -11.97 0.77 -1.40
C ALA A 15 -11.24 1.69 -2.39
N ARG A 16 -9.99 2.08 -2.10
CA ARG A 16 -9.27 3.07 -2.92
C ARG A 16 -8.40 2.47 -4.02
N HIS A 17 -7.84 1.29 -3.79
CA HIS A 17 -6.76 0.73 -4.63
C HIS A 17 -7.04 -0.67 -5.17
N VAL A 18 -8.16 -1.32 -4.79
CA VAL A 18 -8.55 -2.64 -5.33
C VAL A 18 -9.89 -2.57 -6.03
N SER A 19 -10.97 -2.26 -5.30
CA SER A 19 -12.33 -2.17 -5.83
C SER A 19 -12.62 -0.80 -6.46
N GLY A 20 -11.89 0.25 -6.06
CA GLY A 20 -12.11 1.61 -6.54
C GLY A 20 -13.45 2.21 -6.09
N SER A 21 -14.08 1.63 -5.07
CA SER A 21 -15.40 1.98 -4.54
C SER A 21 -15.39 3.08 -3.47
N HIS A 22 -14.24 3.69 -3.17
CA HIS A 22 -14.13 4.73 -2.15
C HIS A 22 -15.01 5.96 -2.47
N PRO A 23 -15.69 6.58 -1.49
CA PRO A 23 -16.63 7.70 -1.73
C PRO A 23 -15.98 8.95 -2.35
N HIS A 24 -14.66 9.11 -2.21
CA HIS A 24 -13.89 10.16 -2.86
C HIS A 24 -13.27 9.75 -4.21
N GLY A 25 -13.72 8.63 -4.77
CA GLY A 25 -13.22 8.05 -6.02
C GLY A 25 -12.02 7.12 -5.84
N ALA A 26 -11.69 6.42 -6.93
CA ALA A 26 -10.54 5.54 -7.01
C ALA A 26 -9.21 6.32 -6.93
N GLY A 27 -8.20 5.71 -6.32
CA GLY A 27 -6.81 6.13 -6.45
C GLY A 27 -6.08 5.32 -7.53
N ASP A 28 -4.77 5.19 -7.39
CA ASP A 28 -4.01 4.27 -8.22
C ASP A 28 -4.45 2.83 -7.93
N LEU A 29 -5.04 2.17 -8.91
CA LEU A 29 -5.58 0.82 -8.76
C LEU A 29 -4.51 -0.23 -9.03
N PHE A 30 -4.48 -1.27 -8.20
CA PHE A 30 -3.85 -2.52 -8.56
C PHE A 30 -4.59 -3.17 -9.73
N SER A 31 -3.91 -4.11 -10.40
CA SER A 31 -4.53 -4.84 -11.50
C SER A 31 -5.76 -5.61 -11.04
N ALA A 32 -6.78 -5.67 -11.89
CA ALA A 32 -8.03 -6.36 -11.60
C ALA A 32 -7.78 -7.81 -11.15
N GLY A 33 -8.50 -8.26 -10.12
CA GLY A 33 -8.34 -9.57 -9.50
C GLY A 33 -7.20 -9.69 -8.48
N THR A 34 -6.50 -8.59 -8.17
CA THR A 34 -5.52 -8.57 -7.07
C THR A 34 -6.20 -8.86 -5.73
N THR A 35 -5.65 -9.80 -4.95
CA THR A 35 -6.26 -10.26 -3.70
C THR A 35 -5.61 -9.66 -2.46
N ARG A 36 -6.34 -9.67 -1.32
CA ARG A 36 -5.82 -9.29 0.00
C ARG A 36 -4.53 -10.01 0.37
N ILE A 37 -4.44 -11.31 0.06
CA ILE A 37 -3.27 -12.13 0.37
C ILE A 37 -2.06 -11.65 -0.42
N GLN A 38 -2.22 -11.41 -1.73
CA GLN A 38 -1.16 -10.88 -2.57
C GLN A 38 -0.68 -9.51 -2.09
N LEU A 39 -1.60 -8.63 -1.71
CA LEU A 39 -1.27 -7.30 -1.17
C LEU A 39 -0.58 -7.37 0.18
N SER A 40 -1.02 -8.26 1.06
CA SER A 40 -0.40 -8.44 2.38
C SER A 40 1.05 -8.95 2.25
N GLN A 41 1.28 -9.93 1.36
CA GLN A 41 2.63 -10.42 1.04
C GLN A 41 3.50 -9.35 0.38
N ALA A 42 2.92 -8.58 -0.54
CA ALA A 42 3.57 -7.45 -1.19
C ALA A 42 3.98 -6.37 -0.17
N ALA A 43 3.08 -5.99 0.73
CA ALA A 43 3.34 -4.98 1.76
C ALA A 43 4.49 -5.40 2.67
N ALA A 44 4.46 -6.62 3.20
CA ALA A 44 5.56 -7.16 4.01
C ALA A 44 6.90 -7.12 3.26
N LYS A 45 6.91 -7.50 1.97
CA LYS A 45 8.12 -7.49 1.14
C LYS A 45 8.65 -6.07 0.88
N VAL A 46 7.76 -5.09 0.69
CA VAL A 46 8.12 -3.69 0.48
C VAL A 46 8.66 -3.07 1.76
N VAL A 47 8.06 -3.33 2.92
CA VAL A 47 8.55 -2.80 4.21
C VAL A 47 9.92 -3.38 4.55
N VAL A 48 10.13 -4.68 4.38
CA VAL A 48 11.39 -5.34 4.76
C VAL A 48 12.52 -5.07 3.76
N LYS A 49 12.23 -5.04 2.46
CA LYS A 49 13.26 -5.01 1.40
C LYS A 49 13.18 -3.77 0.49
N GLY A 50 12.27 -2.85 0.76
CA GLY A 50 12.09 -1.64 -0.02
C GLY A 50 13.03 -0.53 0.42
N ARG A 51 13.10 0.51 -0.40
CA ARG A 51 13.76 1.76 -0.04
C ARG A 51 12.80 2.56 0.84
N ARG A 52 13.28 3.03 1.99
CA ARG A 52 12.56 4.04 2.78
C ARG A 52 12.60 5.38 2.03
N VAL A 53 11.43 5.93 1.75
CA VAL A 53 11.25 7.22 1.06
C VAL A 53 11.22 8.38 2.05
N THR A 54 10.65 8.14 3.24
CA THR A 54 10.71 9.12 4.32
C THR A 54 12.16 9.36 4.73
N ILE A 55 12.60 10.62 4.65
CA ILE A 55 13.98 11.05 4.96
C ILE A 55 14.24 10.89 6.46
N ASP A 56 13.33 11.45 7.27
CA ASP A 56 13.41 11.47 8.72
C ASP A 56 13.00 10.12 9.32
N PRO A 57 13.92 9.37 9.97
CA PRO A 57 13.61 8.10 10.61
C PRO A 57 12.71 8.23 11.84
N GLU A 58 12.65 9.39 12.49
CA GLU A 58 11.90 9.59 13.74
C GLU A 58 10.42 9.88 13.51
N ARG A 59 10.02 10.13 12.25
CA ARG A 59 8.60 10.28 11.90
C ARG A 59 7.84 9.00 12.20
N GLN A 60 6.68 9.17 12.83
CA GLN A 60 5.74 8.08 13.06
C GLN A 60 5.25 7.46 11.74
N ILE A 61 4.98 8.30 10.73
CA ILE A 61 4.53 7.82 9.42
C ILE A 61 5.73 7.61 8.51
N GLN A 62 5.99 6.36 8.17
CA GLN A 62 7.10 5.93 7.31
C GLN A 62 6.57 5.41 5.98
N THR A 63 7.22 5.79 4.89
CA THR A 63 6.85 5.34 3.53
C THR A 63 7.98 4.52 2.94
N PHE A 64 7.64 3.38 2.36
CA PHE A 64 8.58 2.46 1.71
C PHE A 64 8.15 2.18 0.28
N GLU A 65 9.12 1.97 -0.59
CA GLU A 65 8.89 1.66 -2.00
C GLU A 65 9.72 0.50 -2.49
N LYS A 66 9.13 -0.33 -3.35
CA LYS A 66 9.86 -1.38 -4.04
C LYS A 66 9.19 -1.75 -5.36
N LYS A 67 9.99 -1.95 -6.41
CA LYS A 67 9.53 -2.63 -7.63
C LYS A 67 9.35 -4.12 -7.35
N ILE A 68 8.12 -4.61 -7.43
CA ILE A 68 7.75 -6.01 -7.20
C ILE A 68 6.70 -6.46 -8.21
N VAL A 69 6.49 -7.77 -8.31
CA VAL A 69 5.39 -8.35 -9.07
C VAL A 69 4.21 -8.56 -8.14
N VAL A 70 3.07 -7.97 -8.46
CA VAL A 70 1.77 -8.16 -7.79
C VAL A 70 0.79 -8.62 -8.85
N ASN A 71 0.09 -9.73 -8.59
CA ASN A 71 -0.87 -10.30 -9.55
C ASN A 71 -0.30 -10.39 -10.99
N LYS A 72 0.88 -11.00 -11.13
CA LYS A 72 1.64 -11.18 -12.38
C LYS A 72 2.08 -9.89 -13.10
N GLN A 73 1.80 -8.71 -12.54
CA GLN A 73 2.22 -7.43 -13.10
C GLN A 73 3.34 -6.81 -12.27
N LYS A 74 4.38 -6.33 -12.94
CA LYS A 74 5.49 -5.62 -12.29
C LYS A 74 5.09 -4.17 -12.07
N ALA A 75 5.07 -3.74 -10.82
CA ALA A 75 4.76 -2.37 -10.43
C ALA A 75 5.75 -1.86 -9.38
N LEU A 76 5.97 -0.54 -9.35
CA LEU A 76 6.51 0.11 -8.17
C LEU A 76 5.38 0.18 -7.14
N VAL A 77 5.57 -0.43 -5.98
CA VAL A 77 4.57 -0.42 -4.91
C VAL A 77 5.06 0.47 -3.79
N ARG A 78 4.20 1.39 -3.36
CA ARG A 78 4.41 2.26 -2.20
C ARG A 78 3.54 1.78 -1.05
N VAL A 79 4.15 1.68 0.14
CA VAL A 79 3.49 1.29 1.38
C VAL A 79 3.75 2.36 2.42
N VAL A 80 2.68 2.83 3.06
CA VAL A 80 2.73 3.77 4.17
C VAL A 80 2.40 3.00 5.44
N VAL A 81 3.28 3.10 6.44
CA VAL A 81 3.12 2.45 7.74
C VAL A 81 3.13 3.48 8.86
N ASP A 82 2.39 3.16 9.92
CA ASP A 82 2.47 3.84 11.20
C ASP A 82 3.42 3.04 12.09
N THR A 83 4.54 3.64 12.48
CA THR A 83 5.56 2.96 13.31
C THR A 83 5.17 2.88 14.78
N LYS A 84 4.12 3.60 15.21
CA LYS A 84 3.64 3.52 16.59
C LYS A 84 3.09 2.12 16.91
N ASP A 85 2.41 1.49 15.96
CA ASP A 85 1.81 0.16 16.09
C ASP A 85 2.23 -0.83 14.98
N ASN A 86 3.19 -0.43 14.14
CA ASN A 86 3.67 -1.18 12.98
C ASN A 86 2.55 -1.62 12.01
N SER A 87 1.50 -0.80 11.90
CA SER A 87 0.36 -1.09 11.02
C SER A 87 0.52 -0.44 9.64
N VAL A 88 -0.06 -1.08 8.63
CA VAL A 88 -0.15 -0.50 7.28
C VAL A 88 -1.30 0.51 7.26
N VAL A 89 -0.97 1.77 6.97
CA VAL A 89 -1.95 2.84 6.79
C VAL A 89 -2.58 2.76 5.41
N THR A 90 -1.76 2.62 4.36
CA THR A 90 -2.23 2.42 2.98
C THR A 90 -1.14 1.77 2.12
N MET A 91 -1.51 1.18 0.99
CA MET A 91 -0.59 0.78 -0.07
C MET A 91 -1.23 0.94 -1.44
N PHE A 92 -0.42 1.25 -2.44
CA PHE A 92 -0.87 1.45 -3.81
C PHE A 92 0.28 1.23 -4.81
N PRO A 93 -0.03 0.92 -6.08
CA PRO A 93 0.98 1.00 -7.13
C PRO A 93 1.31 2.48 -7.36
N ALA A 94 2.57 2.86 -7.13
CA ALA A 94 3.07 4.17 -7.51
C ALA A 94 3.34 4.15 -9.02
N ILE A 95 2.30 4.45 -9.80
CA ILE A 95 2.43 4.66 -11.24
C ILE A 95 3.26 5.93 -11.39
N THR A 96 4.57 5.79 -11.63
CA THR A 96 5.34 6.88 -12.19
C THR A 96 4.73 7.15 -13.55
N GLY A 97 4.08 8.30 -13.71
CA GLY A 97 3.60 8.77 -15.00
C GLY A 97 4.73 8.74 -16.06
N PRO A 98 4.37 8.72 -17.35
CA PRO A 98 5.34 8.73 -18.44
C PRO A 98 6.34 9.88 -18.34
#